data_AF-R8DEM4-F1
#
_entry.id   AF-R8DEM4-F1
#
_cell.length_a   1.000
_cell.length_b   1.000
_cell.length_c   1.000
_cell.angle_alpha   90.00
_cell.angle_beta   90.00
_cell.angle_gamma   90.00
#
_symmetry.space_group_name_H-M   'P 1'
#
loop_
_entity.id
_entity.type
_entity.pdbx_description
1 polymer ?
#
loop_
_entity_poly.entity_id
_entity_poly.type
_entity_poly.pdbx_seq_one_letter_code
_entity_poly.pdbx_strand_id
1 'polypeptide(L)'
;MKKVINMINPNSKVAGVSLVELKRTEKALGAIFSDEYKELFLETNGAKFGDWTLLPIQTNEQSALTIDIVKQNQNRPKNLPSDMVCIGQNMSGDKLCYRIRKRFMQELIYTWNDKTGLGKYASLSLSEFIDWHVPKMNTNKPNILGTFMVESGKLIVIDPYYKVDEEAELQIVLLNVKNGNWTASISYTPDEVVKNLFVFYGEKKPSGKWHVCDKQIGVDSAQAGIFDFKTFGRNESIQFDEVVTSDSQGGVVSDGAVSMSGYGDGMYEVKVKYNISKKVVGVMIDFVDEE
;
A
#
# COMPACT_ATOMS: atom_id res chain seq x y z
N MET A 1 0.44 -4.63 13.45
CA MET A 1 -0.34 -3.37 13.30
C MET A 1 0.29 -2.22 12.51
N LYS A 2 1.62 -2.08 12.36
CA LYS A 2 2.24 -0.89 11.72
C LYS A 2 1.71 -0.55 10.31
N LYS A 3 1.56 -1.54 9.42
CA LYS A 3 1.04 -1.34 8.06
C LYS A 3 -0.34 -0.66 8.07
N VAL A 4 -1.25 -1.17 8.91
CA VAL A 4 -2.65 -0.73 8.94
C VAL A 4 -2.86 0.61 9.64
N ILE A 5 -1.96 1.03 10.54
CA ILE A 5 -2.01 2.37 11.14
C ILE A 5 -1.91 3.47 10.08
N ASN A 6 -1.17 3.23 9.00
CA ASN A 6 -1.09 4.16 7.87
C ASN A 6 -2.39 4.21 7.05
N MET A 7 -3.20 3.16 7.10
CA MET A 7 -4.47 3.04 6.38
C MET A 7 -5.65 3.72 7.12
N ILE A 8 -5.46 4.10 8.38
CA ILE A 8 -6.45 4.85 9.16
C ILE A 8 -6.59 6.25 8.58
N ASN A 9 -7.84 6.72 8.46
CA ASN A 9 -8.16 8.05 7.98
C ASN A 9 -7.35 9.10 8.77
N PRO A 10 -6.47 9.88 8.10
CA PRO A 10 -5.60 10.84 8.77
C PRO A 10 -6.35 11.85 9.64
N ASN A 11 -7.54 12.27 9.22
CA ASN A 11 -8.38 13.23 9.96
C ASN A 11 -9.04 12.62 11.21
N SER A 12 -8.94 11.31 11.40
CA SER A 12 -9.42 10.59 12.58
C SER A 12 -8.30 10.14 13.53
N LYS A 13 -7.03 10.34 13.14
CA LYS A 13 -5.88 10.00 13.98
C LYS A 13 -5.84 10.96 15.17
N VAL A 14 -6.35 10.47 16.29
CA VAL A 14 -6.20 11.11 17.61
C VAL A 14 -5.20 10.31 18.44
N ALA A 15 -4.68 10.93 19.50
CA ALA A 15 -3.80 10.25 20.44
C ALA A 15 -4.43 8.93 20.93
N GLY A 16 -3.60 7.89 21.02
CA GLY A 16 -3.98 6.62 21.62
C GLY A 16 -4.25 6.73 23.11
N VAL A 17 -4.62 5.61 23.70
CA VAL A 17 -4.92 5.49 25.13
C VAL A 17 -3.76 4.86 25.89
N SER A 18 -3.71 5.11 27.20
CA SER A 18 -2.75 4.48 28.09
C SER A 18 -3.08 3.02 28.40
N LEU A 19 -2.07 2.25 28.82
CA LEU A 19 -2.26 0.89 29.36
C LEU A 19 -3.22 0.84 30.56
N VAL A 20 -3.29 1.92 31.35
CA VAL A 20 -4.20 2.02 32.50
C VAL A 20 -5.65 2.13 32.03
N GLU A 21 -5.90 2.92 30.98
CA GLU A 21 -7.24 3.06 30.38
C GLU A 21 -7.68 1.78 29.68
N LEU A 22 -6.77 1.07 29.00
CA LEU A 22 -7.05 -0.26 28.45
C LEU A 22 -7.50 -1.23 29.55
N LYS A 23 -6.70 -1.40 30.62
CA LYS A 23 -7.03 -2.30 31.74
C LYS A 23 -8.34 -1.95 32.44
N ARG A 24 -8.63 -0.66 32.58
CA ARG A 24 -9.90 -0.17 33.17
C ARG A 24 -11.09 -0.58 32.29
N THR A 25 -10.94 -0.41 30.98
CA THR A 25 -11.96 -0.77 29.99
C THR A 25 -12.17 -2.27 29.94
N GLU A 26 -11.11 -3.07 29.95
CA GLU A 26 -11.18 -4.54 30.02
C GLU A 26 -11.97 -5.00 31.25
N LYS A 27 -11.68 -4.41 32.41
CA LYS A 27 -12.41 -4.70 33.65
C LYS A 27 -13.89 -4.33 33.54
N ALA A 28 -14.22 -3.20 32.92
CA ALA A 28 -15.59 -2.74 32.74
C ALA A 28 -16.39 -3.61 31.76
N LEU A 29 -15.74 -4.12 30.70
CA LEU A 29 -16.34 -5.03 29.73
C LEU A 29 -16.38 -6.49 30.23
N GLY A 30 -15.57 -6.84 31.22
CA GLY A 30 -15.36 -8.22 31.64
C GLY A 30 -14.61 -9.05 30.58
N ALA A 31 -13.81 -8.39 29.74
CA ALA A 31 -13.14 -8.95 28.58
C ALA A 31 -11.69 -8.47 28.50
N ILE A 32 -10.77 -9.36 28.16
CA ILE A 32 -9.36 -9.07 27.91
C ILE A 32 -9.21 -8.86 26.40
N PHE A 33 -8.64 -7.73 26.01
CA PHE A 33 -8.46 -7.36 24.60
C PHE A 33 -7.39 -8.21 23.91
N SER A 34 -7.57 -8.44 22.62
CA SER A 34 -6.54 -9.06 21.77
C SER A 34 -5.30 -8.15 21.71
N ASP A 35 -4.14 -8.73 21.45
CA ASP A 35 -2.89 -7.98 21.35
C ASP A 35 -2.96 -6.94 20.23
N GLU A 36 -3.54 -7.33 19.09
CA GLU A 36 -3.75 -6.46 17.94
C GLU A 36 -4.64 -5.24 18.26
N TYR A 37 -5.73 -5.45 19.01
CA TYR A 37 -6.60 -4.35 19.43
C TYR A 37 -5.88 -3.40 20.38
N LYS A 38 -5.08 -3.92 21.31
CA LYS A 38 -4.27 -3.10 22.22
C LYS A 38 -3.22 -2.30 21.47
N GLU A 39 -2.48 -2.92 20.56
CA GLU A 39 -1.50 -2.24 19.70
C GLU A 39 -2.13 -1.08 18.94
N LEU A 40 -3.30 -1.30 18.34
CA LEU A 40 -4.02 -0.24 17.64
C LEU A 40 -4.42 0.91 18.58
N PHE A 41 -4.97 0.58 19.75
CA PHE A 41 -5.51 1.58 20.67
C PHE A 41 -4.43 2.36 21.44
N LEU A 42 -3.23 1.81 21.58
CA LEU A 42 -2.06 2.54 22.08
C LEU A 42 -1.62 3.64 21.09
N GLU A 43 -1.87 3.43 19.80
CA GLU A 43 -1.47 4.36 18.72
C GLU A 43 -2.58 5.36 18.38
N THR A 44 -3.85 4.94 18.43
CA THR A 44 -4.97 5.83 18.16
C THR A 44 -6.29 5.37 18.79
N ASN A 45 -7.19 6.31 19.11
CA ASN A 45 -8.43 6.02 19.82
C ASN A 45 -9.66 6.31 18.96
N GLY A 46 -10.43 5.26 18.60
CA GLY A 46 -11.64 5.42 17.78
C GLY A 46 -11.36 5.65 16.28
N ALA A 47 -10.35 4.95 15.76
CA ALA A 47 -9.94 5.02 14.37
C ALA A 47 -11.10 4.91 13.38
N LYS A 48 -11.05 5.69 12.29
CA LYS A 48 -11.92 5.56 11.13
C LYS A 48 -11.15 4.99 9.95
N PHE A 49 -11.74 4.05 9.22
CA PHE A 49 -11.15 3.43 8.04
C PHE A 49 -12.26 2.97 7.09
N GLY A 50 -12.14 3.32 5.79
CA GLY A 50 -13.27 3.20 4.88
C GLY A 50 -14.55 3.81 5.47
N ASP A 51 -15.61 3.01 5.51
CA ASP A 51 -16.91 3.40 6.08
C ASP A 51 -17.07 3.02 7.57
N TRP A 52 -16.03 2.45 8.18
CA TRP A 52 -16.04 1.97 9.57
C TRP A 52 -15.46 2.98 10.55
N THR A 53 -16.01 2.97 11.76
CA THR A 53 -15.51 3.73 12.91
C THR A 53 -15.42 2.79 14.11
N LEU A 54 -14.24 2.68 14.73
CA LEU A 54 -14.07 1.97 15.98
C LEU A 54 -14.64 2.78 17.14
N LEU A 55 -15.21 2.08 18.11
CA LEU A 55 -15.73 2.67 19.33
C LEU A 55 -14.56 3.13 20.20
N PRO A 56 -14.51 4.42 20.58
CA PRO A 56 -13.40 4.92 21.37
C PRO A 56 -13.43 4.38 22.79
N ILE A 57 -12.29 4.46 23.45
CA ILE A 57 -12.11 4.24 24.88
C ILE A 57 -12.16 5.58 25.61
N GLN A 58 -12.90 5.63 26.71
CA GLN A 58 -12.96 6.81 27.56
C GLN A 58 -11.59 7.09 28.17
N THR A 59 -11.09 8.31 27.95
CA THR A 59 -9.86 8.81 28.57
C THR A 59 -10.17 9.78 29.71
N ASN A 60 -9.19 10.04 30.58
CA ASN A 60 -9.36 11.02 31.68
C ASN A 60 -9.29 12.48 31.20
N GLU A 61 -8.67 12.73 30.04
CA GLU A 61 -8.37 14.07 29.53
C GLU A 61 -9.51 14.65 28.68
N GLN A 62 -10.40 13.79 28.17
CA GLN A 62 -11.55 14.20 27.36
C GLN A 62 -12.81 14.34 28.21
N SER A 63 -13.67 15.29 27.86
CA SER A 63 -15.04 15.31 28.35
C SER A 63 -15.69 13.94 28.10
N ALA A 64 -16.59 13.52 29.00
CA ALA A 64 -17.20 12.19 28.93
C ALA A 64 -17.77 11.95 27.52
N LEU A 65 -17.23 10.95 26.82
CA LEU A 65 -17.60 10.62 25.45
C LEU A 65 -19.06 10.21 25.44
N THR A 66 -19.85 10.77 24.52
CA THR A 66 -21.25 10.39 24.35
C THR A 66 -21.40 8.95 23.87
N ILE A 67 -20.39 8.43 23.18
CA ILE A 67 -20.32 7.06 22.67
C ILE A 67 -18.92 6.51 22.96
N ASP A 68 -18.85 5.38 23.66
CA ASP A 68 -17.61 4.62 23.89
C ASP A 68 -17.91 3.10 23.89
N ILE A 69 -16.86 2.29 23.83
CA ILE A 69 -16.99 0.82 23.78
C ILE A 69 -17.77 0.24 24.96
N VAL A 70 -17.62 0.78 26.17
CA VAL A 70 -18.32 0.27 27.36
C VAL A 70 -19.80 0.59 27.28
N LYS A 71 -20.14 1.87 27.03
CA LYS A 71 -21.54 2.33 26.95
C LYS A 71 -22.31 1.63 25.84
N GLN A 72 -21.67 1.38 24.71
CA GLN A 72 -22.30 0.67 23.58
C GLN A 72 -22.56 -0.80 23.91
N ASN A 73 -21.64 -1.48 24.60
CA ASN A 73 -21.86 -2.88 24.99
C ASN A 73 -22.80 -3.05 26.19
N GLN A 74 -22.94 -2.04 27.04
CA GLN A 74 -24.01 -1.98 28.04
C GLN A 74 -25.39 -1.84 27.38
N ASN A 75 -25.47 -1.09 26.28
CA ASN A 75 -26.68 -0.91 25.46
C ASN A 75 -26.68 -1.80 24.20
N ARG A 76 -26.26 -3.06 24.35
CA ARG A 76 -26.08 -3.98 23.23
C ARG A 76 -27.39 -4.29 22.47
N PRO A 77 -27.32 -4.57 21.16
CA PRO A 77 -28.49 -5.05 20.41
C PRO A 77 -29.05 -6.36 20.98
N LYS A 78 -30.39 -6.48 21.04
CA LYS A 78 -31.08 -7.63 21.66
C LYS A 78 -30.71 -8.98 21.03
N ASN A 79 -30.46 -9.00 19.72
CA ASN A 79 -30.19 -10.23 18.97
C ASN A 79 -28.68 -10.46 18.70
N LEU A 80 -27.80 -9.64 19.29
CA LEU A 80 -26.37 -9.89 19.22
C LEU A 80 -26.03 -11.06 20.15
N PRO A 81 -25.34 -12.12 19.70
CA PRO A 81 -24.98 -13.27 20.54
C PRO A 81 -24.21 -12.86 21.80
N SER A 82 -24.55 -13.45 22.96
CA SER A 82 -24.04 -13.02 24.27
C SER A 82 -22.52 -13.05 24.41
N ASP A 83 -21.86 -13.93 23.63
CA ASP A 83 -20.41 -14.06 23.53
C ASP A 83 -19.75 -13.03 22.61
N MET A 84 -20.48 -12.05 22.08
CA MET A 84 -19.93 -11.00 21.22
C MET A 84 -19.80 -9.67 21.96
N VAL A 85 -18.71 -8.95 21.66
CA VAL A 85 -18.50 -7.55 22.03
C VAL A 85 -18.35 -6.71 20.78
N CYS A 86 -19.16 -5.66 20.69
CA CYS A 86 -19.11 -4.68 19.63
C CYS A 86 -17.93 -3.74 19.84
N ILE A 87 -17.11 -3.57 18.82
CA ILE A 87 -15.91 -2.72 18.83
C ILE A 87 -15.97 -1.57 17.82
N GLY A 88 -16.96 -1.57 16.93
CA GLY A 88 -17.07 -0.57 15.87
C GLY A 88 -18.40 -0.65 15.15
N GLN A 89 -18.64 0.32 14.28
CA GLN A 89 -19.80 0.34 13.40
C GLN A 89 -19.48 1.00 12.07
N ASN A 90 -20.19 0.60 11.01
CA ASN A 90 -20.14 1.30 9.72
C ASN A 90 -21.21 2.40 9.62
N MET A 91 -21.17 3.18 8.54
CA MET A 91 -22.16 4.23 8.25
C MET A 91 -23.61 3.70 8.09
N SER A 92 -23.77 2.43 7.73
CA SER A 92 -25.09 1.78 7.61
C SER A 92 -25.64 1.27 8.95
N GLY A 93 -24.82 1.27 10.00
CA GLY A 93 -25.20 0.81 11.34
C GLY A 93 -24.83 -0.65 11.64
N ASP A 94 -24.20 -1.36 10.70
CA ASP A 94 -23.66 -2.69 10.95
C ASP A 94 -22.57 -2.61 12.01
N LYS A 95 -22.48 -3.65 12.85
CA LYS A 95 -21.57 -3.72 13.98
C LYS A 95 -20.37 -4.57 13.63
N LEU A 96 -19.21 -4.14 14.09
CA LEU A 96 -17.98 -4.90 14.08
C LEU A 96 -17.80 -5.52 15.45
N CYS A 97 -17.59 -6.82 15.54
CA CYS A 97 -17.60 -7.55 16.79
C CYS A 97 -16.44 -8.52 16.90
N TYR A 98 -15.92 -8.66 18.11
CA TYR A 98 -15.12 -9.82 18.49
C TYR A 98 -15.97 -10.82 19.26
N ARG A 99 -15.60 -12.10 19.12
CA ARG A 99 -16.07 -13.15 20.03
C ARG A 99 -15.23 -13.18 21.30
N ILE A 100 -15.86 -13.43 22.43
CA ILE A 100 -15.25 -13.61 23.74
C ILE A 100 -15.41 -15.06 24.19
N ARG A 101 -14.30 -15.69 24.60
CA ARG A 101 -14.31 -17.01 25.25
C ARG A 101 -13.49 -16.96 26.52
N LYS A 102 -14.08 -17.38 27.65
CA LYS A 102 -13.43 -17.34 28.98
C LYS A 102 -12.82 -15.96 29.29
N ARG A 103 -13.54 -14.88 28.91
CA ARG A 103 -13.10 -13.47 28.97
C ARG A 103 -12.07 -13.03 27.94
N PHE A 104 -11.47 -13.92 27.15
CA PHE A 104 -10.51 -13.52 26.11
C PHE A 104 -11.23 -13.15 24.82
N MET A 105 -10.98 -11.94 24.34
CA MET A 105 -11.31 -11.52 22.99
C MET A 105 -10.48 -12.36 22.01
N GLN A 106 -11.16 -13.14 21.18
CA GLN A 106 -10.54 -14.01 20.17
C GLN A 106 -10.02 -13.19 18.99
N GLU A 107 -9.24 -13.78 18.09
CA GLU A 107 -8.66 -13.08 16.93
C GLU A 107 -9.70 -12.78 15.84
N LEU A 108 -10.66 -13.68 15.64
CA LEU A 108 -11.65 -13.55 14.56
C LEU A 108 -12.58 -12.34 14.74
N ILE A 109 -12.73 -11.59 13.66
CA ILE A 109 -13.59 -10.41 13.55
C ILE A 109 -14.88 -10.77 12.81
N TYR A 110 -16.01 -10.44 13.41
CA TYR A 110 -17.33 -10.69 12.85
C TYR A 110 -18.04 -9.37 12.53
N THR A 111 -18.81 -9.36 11.45
CA THR A 111 -19.82 -8.34 11.23
C THR A 111 -21.18 -8.82 11.78
N TRP A 112 -22.01 -7.89 12.22
CA TRP A 112 -23.37 -8.19 12.67
C TRP A 112 -24.33 -7.10 12.22
N ASN A 113 -25.51 -7.48 11.75
CA ASN A 113 -26.61 -6.55 11.51
C ASN A 113 -27.94 -7.10 12.06
N ASP A 114 -28.92 -6.22 12.20
CA ASP A 114 -30.22 -6.55 12.78
C ASP A 114 -31.09 -7.45 11.89
N LYS A 115 -30.94 -7.33 10.56
CA LYS A 115 -31.74 -8.06 9.56
C LYS A 115 -31.27 -9.49 9.30
N THR A 116 -29.96 -9.69 9.21
CA THR A 116 -29.33 -10.97 8.82
C THR A 116 -28.54 -11.62 9.95
N GLY A 117 -28.33 -10.91 11.07
CA GLY A 117 -27.62 -11.43 12.23
C GLY A 117 -26.11 -11.41 12.02
N LEU A 118 -25.42 -12.42 12.56
CA LEU A 118 -23.97 -12.54 12.46
C LEU A 118 -23.56 -12.89 11.03
N GLY A 119 -22.58 -12.18 10.49
CA GLY A 119 -21.99 -12.46 9.18
C GLY A 119 -21.49 -13.90 9.08
N LYS A 120 -21.69 -14.49 7.90
CA LYS A 120 -21.30 -15.89 7.62
C LYS A 120 -19.79 -16.10 7.69
N TYR A 121 -19.03 -15.10 7.28
CA TYR A 121 -17.57 -15.15 7.23
C TYR A 121 -16.99 -14.14 8.20
N ALA A 122 -15.94 -14.56 8.90
CA ALA A 122 -15.17 -13.71 9.78
C ALA A 122 -13.82 -13.41 9.14
N SER A 123 -13.28 -12.22 9.36
CA SER A 123 -11.88 -11.94 9.07
C SER A 123 -11.01 -12.60 10.15
N LEU A 124 -9.82 -13.02 9.77
CA LEU A 124 -8.87 -13.70 10.65
C LEU A 124 -8.31 -12.75 11.72
N SER A 125 -8.23 -11.47 11.40
CA SER A 125 -7.70 -10.43 12.30
C SER A 125 -8.35 -9.06 12.03
N LEU A 126 -8.10 -8.10 12.92
CA LEU A 126 -8.51 -6.71 12.74
C LEU A 126 -7.72 -6.03 11.62
N SER A 127 -6.42 -6.34 11.48
CA SER A 127 -5.59 -5.83 10.39
C SER A 127 -6.15 -6.22 9.03
N GLU A 128 -6.48 -7.50 8.85
CA GLU A 128 -7.06 -8.00 7.60
C GLU A 128 -8.40 -7.33 7.32
N PHE A 129 -9.23 -7.17 8.36
CA PHE A 129 -10.52 -6.49 8.21
C PHE A 129 -10.35 -5.05 7.73
N ILE A 130 -9.41 -4.30 8.32
CA ILE A 130 -9.12 -2.92 7.91
C ILE A 130 -8.59 -2.89 6.48
N ASP A 131 -7.62 -3.74 6.13
CA ASP A 131 -7.02 -3.81 4.79
C ASP A 131 -8.08 -4.05 3.70
N TRP A 132 -9.05 -4.93 3.97
CA TRP A 132 -10.16 -5.22 3.06
C TRP A 132 -11.12 -4.03 2.85
N HIS A 133 -11.33 -3.20 3.87
CA HIS A 133 -12.37 -2.16 3.87
C HIS A 133 -11.85 -0.75 3.59
N VAL A 134 -10.53 -0.55 3.57
CA VAL A 134 -9.94 0.71 3.14
C VAL A 134 -9.94 0.74 1.61
N PRO A 135 -10.46 1.80 0.97
CA PRO A 135 -10.40 1.95 -0.47
C PRO A 135 -8.95 1.93 -0.95
N LYS A 136 -8.62 0.95 -1.79
CA LYS A 136 -7.30 0.84 -2.42
C LYS A 136 -7.21 1.91 -3.52
N MET A 137 -6.43 2.95 -3.28
CA MET A 137 -6.37 4.15 -4.13
C MET A 137 -5.60 3.88 -5.44
N ASN A 138 -4.69 2.90 -5.39
CA ASN A 138 -3.69 2.66 -6.42
C ASN A 138 -4.11 1.60 -7.48
N THR A 139 -5.24 0.90 -7.29
CA THR A 139 -5.57 -0.30 -8.08
C THR A 139 -6.29 -0.03 -9.40
N ASN A 140 -6.86 1.16 -9.58
CA ASN A 140 -7.81 1.40 -10.69
C ASN A 140 -7.20 2.11 -11.90
N LYS A 141 -6.09 2.85 -11.74
CA LYS A 141 -5.40 3.55 -12.84
C LYS A 141 -3.90 3.63 -12.57
N PRO A 142 -3.04 3.64 -13.61
CA PRO A 142 -1.63 3.93 -13.44
C PRO A 142 -1.44 5.31 -12.78
N ASN A 143 -0.61 5.37 -11.75
CA ASN A 143 -0.21 6.61 -11.09
C ASN A 143 0.91 7.27 -11.91
N ILE A 144 0.73 8.53 -12.31
CA ILE A 144 1.75 9.30 -13.04
C ILE A 144 2.75 9.86 -12.02
N LEU A 145 4.01 9.47 -12.16
CA LEU A 145 5.08 9.88 -11.24
C LEU A 145 5.70 11.23 -11.61
N GLY A 146 5.66 11.61 -12.88
CA GLY A 146 6.25 12.84 -13.39
C GLY A 146 6.88 12.66 -14.77
N THR A 147 7.80 13.57 -15.11
CA THR A 147 8.49 13.55 -16.41
C THR A 147 9.99 13.79 -16.27
N PHE A 148 10.79 13.13 -17.11
CA PHE A 148 12.24 13.32 -17.21
C PHE A 148 12.69 13.48 -18.67
N MET A 149 13.88 14.03 -18.87
CA MET A 149 14.42 14.29 -20.21
C MET A 149 15.34 13.14 -20.66
N VAL A 150 15.18 12.71 -21.91
CA VAL A 150 16.11 11.80 -22.59
C VAL A 150 16.89 12.57 -23.65
N GLU A 151 18.19 12.72 -23.44
CA GLU A 151 19.11 13.47 -24.31
C GLU A 151 20.02 12.58 -25.15
N SER A 152 20.34 11.39 -24.63
CA SER A 152 21.38 10.54 -25.20
C SER A 152 20.93 9.74 -26.42
N GLY A 153 19.61 9.63 -26.64
CA GLY A 153 19.03 8.67 -27.59
C GLY A 153 19.22 7.22 -27.15
N LYS A 154 19.55 7.00 -25.87
CA LYS A 154 19.71 5.70 -25.22
C LYS A 154 19.01 5.71 -23.85
N LEU A 155 18.55 4.55 -23.41
CA LEU A 155 18.08 4.34 -22.05
C LEU A 155 18.83 3.16 -21.46
N ILE A 156 19.05 3.18 -20.15
CA ILE A 156 19.50 2.02 -19.38
C ILE A 156 18.39 1.59 -18.43
N VAL A 157 18.18 0.28 -18.35
CA VAL A 157 17.27 -0.37 -17.41
C VAL A 157 18.11 -1.23 -16.46
N ILE A 158 18.04 -0.93 -15.16
CA ILE A 158 19.02 -1.43 -14.17
C ILE A 158 18.51 -1.26 -12.73
N ASP A 159 19.08 -2.05 -11.81
CA ASP A 159 19.13 -1.71 -10.38
C ASP A 159 19.89 -0.39 -10.16
N PRO A 160 19.33 0.61 -9.46
CA PRO A 160 19.95 1.92 -9.31
C PRO A 160 21.31 1.92 -8.58
N TYR A 161 21.64 0.85 -7.85
CA TYR A 161 22.91 0.72 -7.12
C TYR A 161 24.01 0.02 -7.91
N TYR A 162 23.69 -0.54 -9.07
CA TYR A 162 24.71 -1.11 -9.96
C TYR A 162 25.47 -0.02 -10.73
N LYS A 163 26.73 -0.31 -11.04
CA LYS A 163 27.52 0.49 -11.96
C LYS A 163 27.18 0.09 -13.39
N VAL A 164 27.21 1.07 -14.29
CA VAL A 164 27.01 0.82 -15.72
C VAL A 164 28.15 -0.07 -16.24
N ASP A 165 27.80 -1.28 -16.64
CA ASP A 165 28.70 -2.23 -17.30
C ASP A 165 28.01 -2.85 -18.52
N GLU A 166 28.32 -2.36 -19.72
CA GLU A 166 27.68 -2.82 -20.97
C GLU A 166 27.89 -4.33 -21.24
N GLU A 167 28.88 -4.97 -20.60
CA GLU A 167 29.12 -6.41 -20.71
C GLU A 167 28.34 -7.23 -19.68
N ALA A 168 27.81 -6.60 -18.63
CA ALA A 168 27.05 -7.29 -17.59
C ALA A 168 25.68 -7.79 -18.08
N GLU A 169 25.31 -8.99 -17.67
CA GLU A 169 24.03 -9.63 -18.04
C GLU A 169 22.84 -9.13 -17.22
N LEU A 170 23.07 -8.28 -16.21
CA LEU A 170 22.04 -7.82 -15.26
C LEU A 170 21.41 -6.48 -15.65
N GLN A 171 21.84 -5.88 -16.76
CA GLN A 171 21.36 -4.57 -17.21
C GLN A 171 21.04 -4.57 -18.71
N ILE A 172 20.13 -3.69 -19.11
CA ILE A 172 19.71 -3.56 -20.51
C ILE A 172 19.95 -2.13 -20.99
N VAL A 173 20.77 -2.00 -22.03
CA VAL A 173 20.96 -0.74 -22.74
C VAL A 173 20.10 -0.74 -24.01
N LEU A 174 19.14 0.18 -24.05
CA LEU A 174 18.25 0.38 -25.18
C LEU A 174 18.81 1.46 -26.10
N LEU A 175 18.93 1.13 -27.38
CA LEU A 175 19.41 2.02 -28.44
C LEU A 175 18.25 2.59 -29.27
N ASN A 176 18.54 3.62 -30.06
CA ASN A 176 17.57 4.28 -30.94
C ASN A 176 16.33 4.79 -30.18
N VAL A 177 16.54 5.33 -28.98
CA VAL A 177 15.49 5.90 -28.15
C VAL A 177 15.15 7.30 -28.67
N LYS A 178 13.87 7.64 -28.65
CA LYS A 178 13.42 8.98 -29.05
C LYS A 178 13.81 10.02 -27.97
N ASN A 179 14.64 10.98 -28.35
CA ASN A 179 15.01 12.11 -27.48
C ASN A 179 13.80 13.02 -27.19
N GLY A 180 13.82 13.63 -26.01
CA GLY A 180 12.84 14.63 -25.55
C GLY A 180 12.26 14.28 -24.18
N ASN A 181 11.07 14.79 -23.88
CA ASN A 181 10.42 14.59 -22.58
C ASN A 181 9.71 13.24 -22.52
N TRP A 182 9.91 12.50 -21.43
CA TRP A 182 9.31 11.20 -21.15
C TRP A 182 8.49 11.26 -19.87
N THR A 183 7.33 10.60 -19.87
CA THR A 183 6.46 10.47 -18.70
C THR A 183 6.67 9.12 -18.04
N ALA A 184 6.81 9.11 -16.72
CA ALA A 184 6.89 7.92 -15.90
C ALA A 184 5.57 7.63 -15.18
N SER A 185 5.24 6.35 -15.05
CA SER A 185 4.04 5.89 -14.36
C SER A 185 4.24 4.52 -13.75
N ILE A 186 3.51 4.25 -12.67
CA ILE A 186 3.47 2.95 -12.02
C ILE A 186 2.04 2.41 -12.05
N SER A 187 1.89 1.10 -12.17
CA SER A 187 0.63 0.42 -11.84
C SER A 187 0.83 -0.61 -10.75
N TYR A 188 -0.25 -1.00 -10.09
CA TYR A 188 -0.23 -1.83 -8.90
C TYR A 188 -1.10 -3.08 -9.08
N THR A 189 -0.79 -4.12 -8.34
CA THR A 189 -1.66 -5.28 -8.14
C THR A 189 -2.87 -4.89 -7.28
N PRO A 190 -3.91 -5.75 -7.18
CA PRO A 190 -5.01 -5.53 -6.24
C PRO A 190 -4.58 -5.39 -4.78
N ASP A 191 -3.36 -5.77 -4.41
CA ASP A 191 -2.82 -5.67 -3.05
C ASP A 191 -1.89 -4.46 -2.86
N GLU A 192 -1.96 -3.50 -3.79
CA GLU A 192 -1.15 -2.28 -3.80
C GLU A 192 0.36 -2.56 -3.82
N VAL A 193 0.75 -3.71 -4.38
CA VAL A 193 2.15 -4.02 -4.70
C VAL A 193 2.46 -3.48 -6.09
N VAL A 194 3.65 -2.89 -6.28
CA VAL A 194 4.08 -2.38 -7.59
C VAL A 194 4.06 -3.53 -8.61
N LYS A 195 3.24 -3.37 -9.66
CA LYS A 195 3.12 -4.33 -10.75
C LYS A 195 4.11 -4.04 -11.86
N ASN A 196 4.21 -2.78 -12.27
CA ASN A 196 5.18 -2.35 -13.27
C ASN A 196 5.58 -0.88 -13.12
N LEU A 197 6.83 -0.60 -13.50
CA LEU A 197 7.32 0.74 -13.81
C LEU A 197 7.28 0.92 -15.33
N PHE A 198 6.60 1.96 -15.80
CA PHE A 198 6.40 2.24 -17.22
C PHE A 198 6.77 3.69 -17.55
N VAL A 199 7.71 3.87 -18.50
CA VAL A 199 8.08 5.18 -19.06
C VAL A 199 7.74 5.26 -20.54
N PHE A 200 7.32 6.43 -21.02
CA PHE A 200 7.00 6.64 -22.42
C PHE A 200 7.24 8.07 -22.91
N TYR A 201 7.48 8.20 -24.21
CA TYR A 201 7.74 9.49 -24.84
C TYR A 201 6.48 10.36 -24.91
N GLY A 202 6.57 11.59 -24.41
CA GLY A 202 5.48 12.57 -24.38
C GLY A 202 4.42 12.27 -23.32
N GLU A 203 3.34 13.06 -23.31
CA GLU A 203 2.29 13.00 -22.27
C GLU A 203 1.29 11.86 -22.46
N LYS A 204 1.19 11.29 -23.67
CA LYS A 204 0.22 10.26 -24.01
C LYS A 204 0.88 8.91 -24.22
N LYS A 205 0.35 7.89 -23.56
CA LYS A 205 0.81 6.50 -23.69
C LYS A 205 0.79 6.08 -25.18
N PRO A 206 1.90 5.58 -25.72
CA PRO A 206 1.96 5.13 -27.11
C PRO A 206 1.09 3.88 -27.33
N SER A 207 0.33 3.89 -28.42
CA SER A 207 -0.47 2.74 -28.88
C SER A 207 0.43 1.66 -29.51
N GLY A 208 -0.15 0.49 -29.79
CA GLY A 208 0.56 -0.64 -30.41
C GLY A 208 1.03 -1.70 -29.43
N LYS A 209 1.74 -2.71 -29.97
CA LYS A 209 2.18 -3.90 -29.24
C LYS A 209 3.44 -3.63 -28.42
N TRP A 210 3.56 -4.40 -27.35
CA TRP A 210 4.77 -4.50 -26.54
C TRP A 210 5.61 -5.67 -27.04
N HIS A 211 6.92 -5.52 -26.97
CA HIS A 211 7.90 -6.54 -27.33
C HIS A 211 8.74 -6.86 -26.12
N VAL A 212 8.82 -8.13 -25.74
CA VAL A 212 9.70 -8.60 -24.67
C VAL A 212 11.15 -8.46 -25.13
N CYS A 213 12.02 -7.96 -24.26
CA CYS A 213 13.46 -7.97 -24.48
C CYS A 213 14.02 -9.37 -24.22
N ASP A 214 14.99 -9.81 -25.04
CA ASP A 214 15.62 -11.13 -24.90
C ASP A 214 16.41 -11.28 -23.58
N LYS A 215 16.75 -10.17 -22.94
CA LYS A 215 17.43 -10.11 -21.65
C LYS A 215 16.46 -9.65 -20.56
N GLN A 216 16.67 -10.15 -19.36
CA GLN A 216 16.07 -9.65 -18.12
C GLN A 216 17.07 -8.71 -17.41
N ILE A 217 16.59 -7.94 -16.44
CA ILE A 217 17.45 -7.18 -15.52
C ILE A 217 17.58 -7.92 -14.19
N GLY A 218 18.73 -7.83 -13.56
CA GLY A 218 18.92 -8.26 -12.17
C GLY A 218 18.67 -7.11 -11.20
N VAL A 219 18.05 -7.43 -10.06
CA VAL A 219 17.75 -6.49 -8.98
C VAL A 219 18.14 -7.12 -7.65
N ASP A 220 18.95 -6.41 -6.85
CA ASP A 220 19.43 -6.84 -5.52
C ASP A 220 19.10 -5.80 -4.42
N SER A 221 18.53 -4.67 -4.79
CA SER A 221 18.13 -3.61 -3.86
C SER A 221 16.62 -3.54 -3.62
N ALA A 222 15.86 -4.50 -4.18
CA ALA A 222 14.42 -4.41 -4.40
C ALA A 222 13.96 -3.16 -5.18
N GLN A 223 14.87 -2.46 -5.88
CA GLN A 223 14.57 -1.28 -6.69
C GLN A 223 15.03 -1.50 -8.13
N ALA A 224 14.25 -0.98 -9.07
CA ALA A 224 14.64 -0.97 -10.48
C ALA A 224 14.25 0.34 -11.13
N GLY A 225 15.05 0.78 -12.09
CA GLY A 225 14.83 2.06 -12.76
C GLY A 225 15.14 2.07 -14.24
N ILE A 226 14.68 3.13 -14.88
CA ILE A 226 14.86 3.41 -16.31
C ILE A 226 15.42 4.83 -16.43
N PHE A 227 16.64 4.97 -16.94
CA PHE A 227 17.38 6.23 -16.92
C PHE A 227 17.96 6.59 -18.29
N ASP A 228 18.16 7.88 -18.56
CA ASP A 228 18.97 8.34 -19.67
C ASP A 228 20.44 7.92 -19.46
N PHE A 229 20.96 7.21 -20.45
CA PHE A 229 22.29 6.57 -20.38
C PHE A 229 23.43 7.57 -20.14
N LYS A 230 23.32 8.81 -20.65
CA LYS A 230 24.40 9.80 -20.57
C LYS A 230 24.50 10.37 -19.16
N THR A 231 23.40 10.50 -18.43
CA THR A 231 23.36 11.16 -17.14
C THR A 231 23.40 10.21 -15.95
N PHE A 232 22.91 8.98 -16.12
CA PHE A 232 22.89 7.97 -15.07
C PHE A 232 24.29 7.70 -14.50
N GLY A 233 24.36 7.58 -13.16
CA GLY A 233 25.60 7.29 -12.43
C GLY A 233 26.63 8.43 -12.36
N ARG A 234 26.31 9.62 -12.89
CA ARG A 234 27.21 10.80 -12.83
C ARG A 234 27.00 11.69 -11.61
N ASN A 235 25.83 11.61 -10.99
CA ASN A 235 25.49 12.35 -9.78
C ASN A 235 25.48 11.39 -8.59
N GLU A 236 26.51 11.44 -7.75
CA GLU A 236 26.61 10.62 -6.54
C GLU A 236 25.60 11.02 -5.44
N SER A 237 24.80 12.07 -5.66
CA SER A 237 23.88 12.64 -4.68
C SER A 237 22.41 12.20 -4.86
N ILE A 238 22.11 11.28 -5.78
CA ILE A 238 20.73 10.84 -5.99
C ILE A 238 20.33 9.87 -4.86
N GLN A 239 19.41 10.29 -4.01
CA GLN A 239 18.86 9.47 -2.94
C GLN A 239 17.63 8.70 -3.43
N PHE A 240 17.87 7.58 -4.12
CA PHE A 240 16.80 6.74 -4.66
C PHE A 240 15.84 6.24 -3.57
N ASP A 241 16.36 5.93 -2.38
CA ASP A 241 15.57 5.49 -1.23
C ASP A 241 14.48 6.50 -0.82
N GLU A 242 14.76 7.80 -0.85
CA GLU A 242 13.76 8.83 -0.51
C GLU A 242 12.63 8.88 -1.55
N VAL A 243 12.95 8.60 -2.81
CA VAL A 243 11.98 8.61 -3.91
C VAL A 243 11.04 7.42 -3.81
N VAL A 244 11.58 6.23 -3.53
CA VAL A 244 10.81 4.98 -3.50
C VAL A 244 10.09 4.73 -2.16
N THR A 245 10.48 5.41 -1.08
CA THR A 245 9.80 5.34 0.23
C THR A 245 8.51 6.17 0.31
N SER A 246 8.20 6.93 -0.75
CA SER A 246 6.90 7.60 -0.87
C SER A 246 5.74 6.61 -0.95
N ASP A 247 4.52 7.07 -0.65
CA ASP A 247 3.30 6.26 -0.79
C ASP A 247 3.08 5.73 -2.22
N SER A 248 3.75 6.32 -3.21
CA SER A 248 3.72 5.89 -4.62
C SER A 248 4.72 4.79 -4.96
N GLN A 249 5.57 4.39 -4.00
CA GLN A 249 6.57 3.32 -4.16
C GLN A 249 7.52 3.51 -5.34
N GLY A 250 7.70 4.76 -5.77
CA GLY A 250 8.53 5.14 -6.90
C GLY A 250 8.34 6.61 -7.27
N GLY A 251 9.19 7.08 -8.17
CA GLY A 251 9.20 8.48 -8.56
C GLY A 251 10.20 8.79 -9.68
N VAL A 252 10.28 10.06 -10.01
CA VAL A 252 11.18 10.59 -11.04
C VAL A 252 12.38 11.26 -10.40
N VAL A 253 13.55 10.99 -10.95
CA VAL A 253 14.82 11.67 -10.67
C VAL A 253 15.25 12.46 -11.91
N SER A 254 16.30 13.27 -11.79
CA SER A 254 16.71 14.19 -12.87
C SER A 254 17.03 13.49 -14.20
N ASP A 255 17.45 12.23 -14.14
CA ASP A 255 17.88 11.41 -15.26
C ASP A 255 16.97 10.22 -15.57
N GLY A 256 15.84 10.04 -14.88
CA GLY A 256 15.03 8.85 -15.08
C GLY A 256 13.90 8.65 -14.08
N ALA A 257 13.45 7.42 -13.98
CA ALA A 257 12.45 7.00 -13.00
C ALA A 257 12.87 5.70 -12.32
N VAL A 258 12.49 5.57 -11.05
CA VAL A 258 12.81 4.41 -10.20
C VAL A 258 11.56 3.98 -9.44
N SER A 259 11.44 2.68 -9.16
CA SER A 259 10.41 2.14 -8.29
C SER A 259 10.94 0.99 -7.44
N MET A 260 10.22 0.69 -6.36
CA MET A 260 10.30 -0.63 -5.75
C MET A 260 9.82 -1.69 -6.76
N SER A 261 10.41 -2.88 -6.74
CA SER A 261 9.88 -4.03 -7.49
C SER A 261 8.58 -4.56 -6.87
N GLY A 262 8.39 -4.37 -5.56
CA GLY A 262 7.26 -4.92 -4.80
C GLY A 262 7.40 -6.41 -4.47
N TYR A 263 8.31 -7.12 -5.13
CA TYR A 263 8.58 -8.56 -4.96
C TYR A 263 9.96 -8.84 -4.36
N GLY A 264 10.83 -7.84 -4.29
CA GLY A 264 12.19 -7.95 -3.74
C GLY A 264 13.25 -8.09 -4.82
N ASP A 265 14.23 -8.92 -4.54
CA ASP A 265 15.37 -9.21 -5.42
C ASP A 265 15.00 -10.30 -6.44
N GLY A 266 15.59 -10.24 -7.63
CA GLY A 266 15.31 -11.24 -8.68
C GLY A 266 15.62 -10.76 -10.10
N MET A 267 15.15 -11.55 -11.07
CA MET A 267 15.26 -11.26 -12.49
C MET A 267 13.91 -10.79 -13.03
N TYR A 268 13.89 -9.63 -13.69
CA TYR A 268 12.64 -9.02 -14.16
C TYR A 268 12.61 -8.82 -15.67
N GLU A 269 11.43 -9.05 -16.25
CA GLU A 269 11.20 -8.89 -17.68
C GLU A 269 11.10 -7.40 -18.06
N VAL A 270 11.74 -7.03 -19.17
CA VAL A 270 11.63 -5.69 -19.74
C VAL A 270 10.89 -5.76 -21.07
N LYS A 271 9.88 -4.91 -21.23
CA LYS A 271 9.10 -4.77 -22.46
C LYS A 271 9.39 -3.42 -23.09
N VAL A 272 9.53 -3.39 -24.41
CA VAL A 272 9.78 -2.18 -25.21
C VAL A 272 8.72 -1.98 -26.27
N LYS A 273 8.47 -0.70 -26.60
CA LYS A 273 7.53 -0.29 -27.62
C LYS A 273 8.21 0.63 -28.62
N TYR A 274 7.96 0.35 -29.89
CA TYR A 274 8.54 1.07 -31.02
C TYR A 274 7.48 1.88 -31.77
N ASN A 275 7.89 3.03 -32.31
CA ASN A 275 7.07 3.77 -33.28
C ASN A 275 7.32 3.27 -34.72
N ILE A 276 6.61 3.86 -35.70
CA ILE A 276 6.73 3.53 -37.13
C ILE A 276 8.15 3.70 -37.70
N SER A 277 8.98 4.54 -37.07
CA SER A 277 10.39 4.76 -37.44
C SER A 277 11.35 3.83 -36.68
N LYS A 278 10.82 2.79 -36.01
CA LYS A 278 11.57 1.84 -35.18
C LYS A 278 12.35 2.49 -34.03
N LYS A 279 11.95 3.69 -33.58
CA LYS A 279 12.51 4.31 -32.37
C LYS A 279 11.78 3.80 -31.14
N VAL A 280 12.52 3.56 -30.06
CA VAL A 280 11.92 3.24 -28.76
C VAL A 280 11.17 4.46 -28.25
N VAL A 281 9.89 4.25 -27.91
CA VAL A 281 8.97 5.27 -27.39
C VAL A 281 8.25 4.84 -26.11
N GLY A 282 8.50 3.62 -25.63
CA GLY A 282 8.02 3.14 -24.35
C GLY A 282 8.88 1.99 -23.84
N VAL A 283 9.07 1.95 -22.52
CA VAL A 283 9.84 0.92 -21.80
C VAL A 283 9.09 0.58 -20.52
N MET A 284 8.95 -0.69 -20.22
CA MET A 284 8.25 -1.20 -19.04
C MET A 284 9.08 -2.29 -18.38
N ILE A 285 9.25 -2.21 -17.06
CA ILE A 285 9.71 -3.31 -16.23
C ILE A 285 8.47 -3.98 -15.64
N ASP A 286 8.30 -5.27 -15.87
CA ASP A 286 7.20 -6.06 -15.32
C ASP A 286 7.71 -6.85 -14.12
N PHE A 287 7.17 -6.57 -12.94
CA PHE A 287 7.59 -7.22 -11.69
C PHE A 287 6.73 -8.43 -11.33
N VAL A 288 5.61 -8.62 -12.02
CA VAL A 288 4.74 -9.77 -11.82
C VAL A 288 5.19 -10.87 -12.76
N ASP A 289 5.65 -11.97 -12.17
CA ASP A 289 5.82 -13.22 -12.92
C ASP A 289 4.43 -13.82 -13.17
N GLU A 290 4.05 -13.98 -14.44
CA GLU A 290 2.86 -14.77 -14.80
C GLU A 290 3.29 -16.25 -14.87
N GLU A 291 3.53 -16.88 -13.72
CA GLU A 291 3.53 -18.36 -13.61
C GLU A 291 2.10 -18.92 -13.53
#